data_AF-H8K746-F1
#
_entry.id   AF-H8K746-F1
#
_cell.length_a   1.000
_cell.length_b   1.000
_cell.length_c   1.000
_cell.angle_alpha   90.00
_cell.angle_beta   90.00
_cell.angle_gamma   90.00
#
_symmetry.space_group_name_H-M   'P 1'
#
loop_
_entity.id
_entity.type
_entity.pdbx_description
1 polymer ?
#
loop_
_entity_poly.entity_id
_entity_poly.type
_entity_poly.pdbx_seq_one_letter_code
_entity_poly.pdbx_strand_id
1 'polypeptide(L)' 'MHYFKSLQKHILIIKRSVTIRVAEHDIEAIKIKASKHGLPYQTYLNMLIHLDTTKL' A
#
# COMPACT_ATOMS: atom_id res chain seq x y z
N MET A 1 -35.24 -11.46 -7.62
CA MET A 1 -34.17 -10.56 -8.11
C MET A 1 -33.61 -9.78 -6.93
N HIS A 2 -32.51 -10.25 -6.33
CA HIS A 2 -31.84 -9.55 -5.23
C HIS A 2 -30.87 -8.49 -5.79
N TYR A 3 -31.32 -7.24 -5.83
CA TYR A 3 -30.53 -6.05 -6.12
C TYR A 3 -29.65 -5.69 -4.92
N PHE A 4 -28.59 -6.48 -4.67
CA PHE A 4 -27.52 -6.11 -3.72
C PHE A 4 -26.14 -6.53 -4.23
N LYS A 5 -25.94 -6.46 -5.55
CA LYS A 5 -24.67 -6.84 -6.21
C LYS A 5 -23.96 -5.67 -6.92
N SER A 6 -24.41 -4.42 -6.72
CA SER A 6 -24.06 -3.29 -7.59
C SER A 6 -23.27 -2.14 -6.94
N LEU A 7 -22.41 -2.39 -5.94
CA LEU A 7 -21.48 -1.34 -5.48
C LEU A 7 -20.03 -1.80 -5.20
N GLN A 8 -19.72 -3.10 -5.22
CA GLN A 8 -18.33 -3.56 -5.05
C GLN A 8 -17.51 -3.56 -6.36
N LYS A 9 -18.15 -3.40 -7.52
CA LYS A 9 -17.50 -3.59 -8.83
C LYS A 9 -16.96 -2.33 -9.52
N HIS A 10 -17.14 -1.14 -8.93
CA HIS A 10 -16.90 0.12 -9.65
C HIS A 10 -15.74 0.98 -9.16
N ILE A 11 -15.00 0.56 -8.13
CA ILE A 11 -13.63 1.06 -7.95
C ILE A 11 -12.75 0.06 -8.65
N LEU A 12 -12.64 0.22 -9.98
CA LEU A 12 -11.45 -0.22 -10.69
C LEU A 12 -10.30 0.46 -9.94
N ILE A 13 -9.62 -0.25 -9.02
CA ILE A 13 -8.47 0.29 -8.30
C ILE A 13 -7.43 0.52 -9.37
N ILE A 14 -7.42 1.72 -9.96
CA ILE A 14 -6.45 2.11 -10.95
C ILE A 14 -5.12 2.04 -10.20
N LYS A 15 -4.35 0.98 -10.44
CA LYS A 15 -2.98 0.86 -9.96
C LYS A 15 -2.17 1.96 -10.63
N ARG A 16 -2.11 3.12 -9.99
CA ARG A 16 -1.24 4.21 -10.40
C ARG A 16 0.15 3.92 -9.87
N SER A 17 1.12 3.79 -10.75
CA SER A 17 2.52 3.80 -10.35
C SER A 17 2.86 5.20 -9.83
N VAL A 18 3.52 5.26 -8.69
CA VAL A 18 4.02 6.50 -8.10
C VAL A 18 5.51 6.34 -7.89
N THR A 19 6.29 7.29 -8.37
CA THR A 19 7.72 7.36 -8.09
C THR A 19 7.94 8.15 -6.82
N ILE A 20 8.54 7.53 -5.81
CA ILE A 20 8.87 8.17 -4.53
C ILE A 20 10.39 8.38 -4.49
N ARG A 21 10.83 9.61 -4.23
CA ARG A 21 12.25 9.92 -3.99
C ARG A 21 12.53 9.76 -2.51
N VAL A 22 13.53 8.94 -2.19
CA VAL A 22 13.94 8.65 -0.81
C VAL A 22 15.46 8.57 -0.79
N ALA A 23 16.08 8.91 0.33
CA ALA A 23 17.51 8.71 0.48
C ALA A 23 17.85 7.21 0.48
N GLU A 24 19.06 6.87 0.06
CA GLU A 24 19.50 5.47 -0.03
C GLU A 24 19.45 4.76 1.33
N HIS A 25 19.97 5.41 2.37
CA HIS A 25 19.96 4.88 3.74
C HIS A 25 18.54 4.61 4.27
N ASP A 26 17.57 5.45 3.89
CA ASP A 26 16.17 5.26 4.26
C ASP A 26 15.57 4.04 3.55
N ILE A 27 15.86 3.84 2.27
CA ILE A 27 15.43 2.66 1.51
C ILE A 27 15.95 1.38 2.17
N GLU A 28 17.20 1.36 2.59
CA GLU A 28 17.80 0.21 3.29
C GLU A 28 17.10 -0.05 4.63
N ALA A 29 16.88 0.99 5.43
CA ALA A 29 16.15 0.87 6.68
C ALA A 29 14.72 0.34 6.48
N ILE A 30 14.03 0.78 5.42
CA ILE A 30 12.69 0.30 5.06
C ILE A 30 12.73 -1.18 4.67
N LYS A 31 13.72 -1.61 3.89
CA LYS A 31 13.90 -3.03 3.52
C LYS A 31 14.11 -3.92 4.74
N ILE A 32 14.96 -3.48 5.68
CA ILE A 32 15.23 -4.21 6.93
C ILE A 32 13.95 -4.32 7.76
N LYS A 33 13.20 -3.22 7.93
CA LYS A 33 11.92 -3.23 8.65
C LYS A 33 10.91 -4.17 7.99
N ALA A 34 10.74 -4.08 6.68
CA ALA A 34 9.82 -4.94 5.92
C ALA A 34 10.18 -6.44 6.08
N SER A 35 11.47 -6.76 6.06
CA SER A 35 11.97 -8.13 6.28
C SER A 35 11.60 -8.67 7.67
N LYS A 36 11.67 -7.84 8.72
CA LYS A 36 11.20 -8.21 10.08
C LYS A 36 9.72 -8.55 10.14
N HIS A 37 8.92 -8.01 9.22
CA HIS A 37 7.49 -8.32 9.08
C HIS A 37 7.23 -9.47 8.09
N GLY A 38 8.26 -10.05 7.46
CA GLY A 38 8.10 -11.06 6.42
C GLY A 38 7.46 -10.54 5.13
N LEU A 39 7.55 -9.23 4.87
CA LEU A 39 6.90 -8.57 3.74
C LEU A 39 7.93 -8.02 2.75
N PRO A 40 7.63 -8.00 1.44
CA PRO A 40 8.36 -7.17 0.48
C PRO A 40 8.28 -5.69 0.87
N TYR A 41 9.36 -4.94 0.67
CA TYR A 41 9.42 -3.52 1.08
C TYR A 41 8.32 -2.66 0.40
N GLN A 42 7.93 -2.98 -0.83
CA GLN A 42 6.84 -2.30 -1.53
C GLN A 42 5.48 -2.55 -0.87
N THR A 43 5.21 -3.80 -0.47
CA THR A 43 4.00 -4.17 0.26
C THR A 43 3.96 -3.50 1.63
N TYR A 44 5.10 -3.44 2.31
CA TYR A 44 5.23 -2.75 3.59
C TYR A 44 4.96 -1.24 3.45
N LEU A 45 5.51 -0.59 2.42
CA LEU A 45 5.23 0.81 2.11
C LEU A 45 3.74 1.04 1.81
N ASN A 46 3.14 0.19 0.97
CA ASN A 46 1.70 0.28 0.71
C ASN A 46 0.90 0.15 2.00
N MET A 47 1.24 -0.81 2.87
CA MET A 47 0.57 -0.98 4.15
C MET A 47 0.69 0.28 5.02
N LEU A 48 1.87 0.87 5.13
CA LEU A 48 2.08 2.11 5.91
C LEU A 48 1.25 3.27 5.37
N ILE A 49 1.23 3.47 4.05
CA ILE A 49 0.45 4.54 3.42
C ILE A 49 -1.04 4.37 3.76
N HIS A 50 -1.59 3.15 3.64
CA HIS A 50 -3.00 2.90 3.94
C HIS A 50 -3.32 2.98 5.44
N LEU A 51 -2.40 2.55 6.32
CA LEU A 51 -2.55 2.64 7.79
C LEU A 51 -2.59 4.09 8.29
N ASP A 52 -1.85 4.99 7.62
CA ASP A 52 -1.89 6.41 7.95
C ASP A 52 -3.21 7.04 7.51
N THR A 53 -3.74 6.60 6.36
CA THR A 53 -4.99 7.14 5.80
C THR A 53 -6.24 6.71 6.57
N THR A 54 -6.18 5.63 7.37
CA THR A 54 -7.29 5.18 8.23
C THR A 54 -7.37 5.90 9.58
N LYS A 55 -6.41 6.75 9.91
CA LYS A 55 -6.35 7.53 11.16
C LYS A 55 -6.75 9.00 11.00
N LEU A 56 -7.15 9.40 9.79
CA LEU A 56 -7.65 10.75 9.47
C LEU A 56 -9.17 10.84 9.65
#